data_AF-A0A974WET8-F1
#
_entry.id   AF-A0A974WET8-F1
#
_cell.length_a   1.000
_cell.length_b   1.000
_cell.length_c   1.000
_cell.angle_alpha   90.00
_cell.angle_beta   90.00
_cell.angle_gamma   90.00
#
_symmetry.space_group_name_H-M   'P 1'
#
loop_
_entity.id
_entity.type
_entity.pdbx_description
1 polymer ?
#
loop_
_entity_poly.entity_id
_entity_poly.type
_entity_poly.pdbx_seq_one_letter_code
_entity_poly.pdbx_strand_id
1 'polypeptide(L)'
;MTKYLSAALRHYYFIPFILIFFSCATYYQKNIEFQQKFTSGQIEAADKFLDKNKKLSKGNNQLLYNLQKGVVLQLLDEYEASNTYFEEAYIFTEDYKKNYSLEALSLLTNPNVKPYTGEDHEVIFIHYYKALNYLRMGQMEEALVECRRINIKLNKLNDRYEDKKNRYKVDPFAHNLMGIIFEASGEINDAFIAYRNAYEAYQEVGSILNVKAPDQLKRDLVRTAGLMGFRTELETYEKEFNLKYEPKKDKSGELVFFWHNGLGPVKSEWTVNFVVIKGQGGLVTFENKEYGMNFPFYVRQDQDGKTQLGDLKIVRAAFPKYVDREPYFDKAKLSIGDKTYALEKGEDISAIAFVTLEDRMLREFANSLLRLALKQAAEEATRSENENLGALVSLVNAVTEKADTRNWQTLPHDIHYARVPLKDGANNIKFTAIGKGNDSMTEELYFEGEKGRTEFFIFNNLESSAPSSYNNQFNR
;
A
#
# COMPACT_ATOMS: atom_id res chain seq x y z
N MET A 1 -29.73 -70.84 37.14
CA MET A 1 -30.68 -69.78 36.75
C MET A 1 -29.89 -68.46 36.70
N THR A 2 -29.73 -67.75 35.57
CA THR A 2 -30.64 -66.87 34.78
C THR A 2 -30.71 -65.40 35.24
N LYS A 3 -29.91 -64.53 34.60
CA LYS A 3 -30.04 -63.03 34.51
C LYS A 3 -29.91 -62.25 35.84
N TYR A 4 -29.44 -61.00 35.92
CA TYR A 4 -29.48 -59.79 35.04
C TYR A 4 -28.15 -58.98 35.19
N LEU A 5 -27.63 -58.08 34.32
CA LEU A 5 -28.06 -57.29 33.13
C LEU A 5 -29.00 -56.07 33.39
N SER A 6 -28.66 -54.81 33.08
CA SER A 6 -27.50 -54.22 32.37
C SER A 6 -27.55 -52.68 32.39
N ALA A 7 -26.42 -51.99 32.15
CA ALA A 7 -26.31 -50.59 31.64
C ALA A 7 -26.80 -49.43 32.56
N ALA A 8 -26.29 -48.19 32.50
CA ALA A 8 -25.09 -47.65 31.84
C ALA A 8 -24.57 -46.39 32.61
N LEU A 9 -23.24 -46.15 32.60
CA LEU A 9 -22.66 -44.90 33.10
C LEU A 9 -22.79 -43.77 32.06
N ARG A 10 -23.62 -42.76 32.37
CA ARG A 10 -23.83 -41.58 31.51
C ARG A 10 -22.60 -40.66 31.54
N HIS A 11 -21.64 -40.90 30.64
CA HIS A 11 -20.50 -40.01 30.44
C HIS A 11 -20.97 -38.68 29.85
N TYR A 12 -21.10 -37.67 30.71
CA TYR A 12 -21.22 -36.28 30.26
C TYR A 12 -19.86 -35.80 29.75
N TYR A 13 -19.68 -35.79 28.43
CA TYR A 13 -18.56 -35.11 27.80
C TYR A 13 -18.71 -33.61 28.03
N PHE A 14 -18.05 -33.10 29.07
CA PHE A 14 -17.83 -31.67 29.29
C PHE A 14 -16.88 -31.17 28.19
N ILE A 15 -17.45 -30.80 27.04
CA ILE A 15 -16.72 -30.06 26.01
C ILE A 15 -16.30 -28.73 26.65
N PRO A 16 -14.99 -28.42 26.75
CA PRO A 16 -14.56 -27.16 27.34
C PRO A 16 -14.94 -26.03 26.38
N PHE A 17 -15.88 -25.18 26.80
CA PHE A 17 -16.39 -24.06 26.02
C PHE A 17 -15.36 -22.91 25.99
N ILE A 18 -14.25 -23.14 25.28
CA ILE A 18 -13.10 -22.22 25.22
C ILE A 18 -13.43 -21.02 24.33
N LEU A 19 -14.01 -20.00 24.98
CA LEU A 19 -13.90 -18.56 24.68
C LEU A 19 -13.42 -18.19 23.26
N ILE A 20 -14.34 -18.19 22.28
CA ILE A 20 -14.08 -17.73 20.90
C ILE A 20 -14.06 -16.19 20.82
N PHE A 21 -13.34 -15.53 21.74
CA PHE A 21 -13.31 -14.06 21.88
C PHE A 21 -12.11 -13.38 21.21
N PHE A 22 -11.10 -14.14 20.75
CA PHE A 22 -9.93 -13.57 20.07
C PHE A 22 -10.14 -13.21 18.59
N SER A 23 -11.30 -13.53 18.00
CA SER A 23 -11.60 -13.24 16.59
C SER A 23 -12.02 -11.79 16.32
N CYS A 24 -11.34 -10.80 16.91
CA CYS A 24 -11.57 -9.36 16.63
C CYS A 24 -10.31 -8.60 16.15
N ALA A 25 -9.12 -9.22 16.14
CA ALA A 25 -7.89 -8.54 15.74
C ALA A 25 -7.75 -8.28 14.23
N THR A 26 -7.32 -7.07 13.87
CA THR A 26 -6.88 -6.67 12.51
C THR A 26 -5.53 -7.31 12.14
N TYR A 27 -5.10 -7.22 10.87
CA TYR A 27 -3.76 -7.69 10.49
C TYR A 27 -2.64 -6.95 11.23
N TYR A 28 -2.74 -5.62 11.44
CA TYR A 28 -1.77 -4.88 12.24
C TYR A 28 -1.66 -5.43 13.67
N GLN A 29 -2.80 -5.62 14.35
CA GLN A 29 -2.86 -6.15 15.71
C GLN A 29 -2.34 -7.60 15.80
N LYS A 30 -2.55 -8.43 14.77
CA LYS A 30 -2.01 -9.80 14.69
C LYS A 30 -0.49 -9.85 14.52
N ASN A 31 0.13 -8.79 14.03
CA ASN A 31 1.58 -8.69 13.82
C ASN A 31 2.25 -7.67 14.75
N ILE A 32 1.61 -7.34 15.89
CA ILE A 32 2.04 -6.25 16.77
C ILE A 32 3.47 -6.44 17.31
N GLU A 33 3.93 -7.69 17.54
CA GLU A 33 5.31 -7.95 17.95
C GLU A 33 6.33 -7.61 16.85
N PHE A 34 6.02 -7.87 15.57
CA PHE A 34 6.86 -7.43 14.46
C PHE A 34 6.88 -5.92 14.36
N GLN A 35 5.69 -5.30 14.37
CA GLN A 35 5.53 -3.86 14.27
C GLN A 35 6.31 -3.14 15.37
N GLN A 36 6.19 -3.56 16.63
CA GLN A 36 6.94 -2.95 17.76
C GLN A 36 8.46 -2.99 17.58
N LYS A 37 9.02 -4.10 17.07
CA LYS A 37 10.47 -4.18 16.81
C LYS A 37 10.87 -3.28 15.65
N PHE A 38 10.12 -3.32 14.55
CA PHE A 38 10.36 -2.52 13.36
C PHE A 38 10.27 -1.01 13.64
N THR A 39 9.18 -0.54 14.25
CA THR A 39 8.96 0.90 14.54
C THR A 39 9.84 1.46 15.66
N SER A 40 10.58 0.62 16.39
CA SER A 40 11.58 1.05 17.38
C SER A 40 13.03 0.88 16.89
N GLY A 41 13.23 0.70 15.58
CA GLY A 41 14.56 0.58 14.99
C GLY A 41 15.31 -0.72 15.30
N GLN A 42 14.67 -1.71 15.94
CA GLN A 42 15.28 -3.00 16.27
C GLN A 42 15.21 -3.94 15.06
N ILE A 43 15.85 -3.55 13.96
CA ILE A 43 15.65 -4.18 12.64
C ILE A 43 16.11 -5.64 12.62
N GLU A 44 17.25 -5.99 13.25
CA GLU A 44 17.70 -7.38 13.36
C GLU A 44 16.78 -8.22 14.25
N ALA A 45 16.05 -7.60 15.18
CA ALA A 45 15.06 -8.27 16.02
C ALA A 45 13.73 -8.48 15.26
N ALA A 46 13.35 -7.54 14.39
CA ALA A 46 12.26 -7.68 13.45
C ALA A 46 12.57 -8.79 12.42
N ASP A 47 13.81 -8.85 11.92
CA ASP A 47 14.28 -9.91 11.02
C ASP A 47 14.21 -11.28 11.67
N LYS A 48 14.80 -11.44 12.86
CA LYS A 48 14.75 -12.67 13.66
C LYS A 48 13.32 -13.08 14.04
N PHE A 49 12.36 -12.15 14.05
CA PHE A 49 10.93 -12.47 14.21
C PHE A 49 10.33 -13.05 12.93
N LEU A 50 10.59 -12.44 11.76
CA LEU A 50 10.16 -12.97 10.47
C LEU A 50 10.75 -14.38 10.25
N ASP A 51 12.04 -14.55 10.53
CA ASP A 51 12.75 -15.82 10.32
C ASP A 51 12.18 -16.98 11.16
N LYS A 52 11.78 -16.71 12.42
CA LYS A 52 11.03 -17.67 13.26
C LYS A 52 9.61 -17.95 12.75
N ASN A 53 9.05 -17.05 11.95
CA ASN A 53 7.70 -17.14 11.40
C ASN A 53 7.66 -17.46 9.90
N LYS A 54 8.71 -18.07 9.33
CA LYS A 54 8.81 -18.52 7.92
C LYS A 54 7.62 -19.31 7.36
N LYS A 55 6.75 -19.87 8.21
CA LYS A 55 5.41 -20.38 7.80
C LYS A 55 4.55 -19.33 7.07
N LEU A 56 4.79 -18.04 7.29
CA LEU A 56 4.10 -16.92 6.65
C LEU A 56 4.55 -16.66 5.21
N SER A 57 5.70 -17.19 4.76
CA SER A 57 6.13 -17.13 3.35
C SER A 57 5.35 -18.08 2.43
N LYS A 58 4.26 -18.68 2.94
CA LYS A 58 3.41 -19.63 2.22
C LYS A 58 1.94 -19.33 2.50
N GLY A 59 1.09 -19.56 1.50
CA GLY A 59 -0.35 -19.35 1.62
C GLY A 59 -0.71 -17.86 1.75
N ASN A 60 -1.75 -17.55 2.54
CA ASN A 60 -2.51 -16.33 2.33
C ASN A 60 -1.79 -14.99 2.64
N ASN A 61 -0.63 -15.04 3.30
CA ASN A 61 0.19 -13.87 3.64
C ASN A 61 1.57 -13.88 2.97
N GLN A 62 1.84 -14.80 2.04
CA GLN A 62 3.14 -14.97 1.38
C GLN A 62 3.70 -13.67 0.82
N LEU A 63 2.89 -12.92 0.07
CA LEU A 63 3.26 -11.62 -0.46
C LEU A 63 3.70 -10.65 0.64
N LEU A 64 2.89 -10.47 1.69
CA LEU A 64 3.18 -9.55 2.80
C LEU A 64 4.45 -9.92 3.56
N TYR A 65 4.71 -11.21 3.75
CA TYR A 65 5.94 -11.68 4.38
C TYR A 65 7.17 -11.31 3.53
N ASN A 66 7.11 -11.55 2.21
CA ASN A 66 8.22 -11.22 1.31
C ASN A 66 8.43 -9.70 1.19
N LEU A 67 7.36 -8.92 1.10
CA LEU A 67 7.40 -7.45 1.10
C LEU A 67 8.01 -6.88 2.41
N GLN A 68 7.65 -7.44 3.56
CA GLN A 68 8.20 -7.01 4.86
C GLN A 68 9.66 -7.42 5.02
N LYS A 69 10.01 -8.66 4.65
CA LYS A 69 11.40 -9.17 4.71
C LYS A 69 12.32 -8.41 3.76
N GLY A 70 11.86 -8.03 2.57
CA GLY A 70 12.59 -7.17 1.64
C GLY A 70 12.96 -5.82 2.26
N VAL A 71 12.00 -5.09 2.84
CA VAL A 71 12.30 -3.80 3.49
C VAL A 71 13.24 -3.98 4.69
N VAL A 72 13.02 -5.01 5.52
CA VAL A 72 13.87 -5.30 6.68
C VAL A 72 15.33 -5.54 6.26
N LEU A 73 15.57 -6.32 5.20
CA LEU A 73 16.92 -6.61 4.71
C LEU A 73 17.59 -5.38 4.08
N GLN A 74 16.84 -4.56 3.34
CA GLN A 74 17.34 -3.26 2.84
C GLN A 74 17.79 -2.35 4.00
N LEU A 75 17.05 -2.32 5.12
CA LEU A 75 17.41 -1.56 6.33
C LEU A 75 18.59 -2.17 7.11
N LEU A 76 19.11 -3.31 6.68
CA LEU A 76 20.34 -3.95 7.18
C LEU A 76 21.49 -3.91 6.15
N ASP A 77 21.33 -3.10 5.08
CA ASP A 77 22.21 -3.05 3.90
C ASP A 77 22.36 -4.42 3.16
N GLU A 78 21.50 -5.41 3.43
CA GLU A 78 21.48 -6.73 2.75
C GLU A 78 20.73 -6.68 1.40
N TYR A 79 21.21 -5.82 0.49
CA TYR A 79 20.55 -5.46 -0.78
C TYR A 79 20.25 -6.64 -1.73
N GLU A 80 21.16 -7.62 -1.85
CA GLU A 80 20.96 -8.80 -2.70
C GLU A 80 19.87 -9.73 -2.13
N ALA A 81 19.90 -9.98 -0.82
CA ALA A 81 18.89 -10.78 -0.14
C ALA A 81 17.52 -10.08 -0.18
N SER A 82 17.48 -8.77 0.04
CA SER A 82 16.31 -7.91 -0.12
C SER A 82 15.70 -8.05 -1.53
N ASN A 83 16.52 -7.92 -2.58
CA ASN A 83 16.10 -8.10 -3.97
C ASN A 83 15.56 -9.49 -4.28
N THR A 84 16.05 -10.53 -3.58
CA THR A 84 15.54 -11.90 -3.71
C THR A 84 14.09 -12.00 -3.23
N TYR A 85 13.78 -11.51 -2.03
CA TYR A 85 12.40 -11.51 -1.51
C TYR A 85 11.47 -10.59 -2.32
N PHE A 86 11.96 -9.46 -2.84
CA PHE A 86 11.18 -8.63 -3.74
C PHE A 86 10.90 -9.29 -5.10
N GLU A 87 11.82 -10.08 -5.67
CA GLU A 87 11.54 -10.85 -6.88
C GLU A 87 10.52 -11.98 -6.63
N GLU A 88 10.60 -12.68 -5.49
CA GLU A 88 9.54 -13.65 -5.11
C GLU A 88 8.17 -12.96 -4.96
N ALA A 89 8.13 -11.76 -4.36
CA ALA A 89 6.90 -10.96 -4.26
C ALA A 89 6.35 -10.56 -5.64
N TYR A 90 7.22 -10.11 -6.55
CA TYR A 90 6.85 -9.79 -7.93
C TYR A 90 6.26 -11.00 -8.66
N ILE A 91 6.96 -12.14 -8.66
CA ILE A 91 6.53 -13.40 -9.30
C ILE A 91 5.16 -13.81 -8.78
N PHE A 92 4.96 -13.79 -7.45
CA PHE A 92 3.67 -14.10 -6.83
C PHE A 92 2.54 -13.20 -7.38
N THR A 93 2.78 -11.90 -7.58
CA THR A 93 1.74 -10.98 -8.08
C THR A 93 1.38 -11.20 -9.55
N GLU A 94 2.31 -11.65 -10.39
CA GLU A 94 2.02 -11.91 -11.81
C GLU A 94 1.45 -13.32 -12.04
N ASP A 95 1.79 -14.31 -11.19
CA ASP A 95 1.17 -15.64 -11.25
C ASP A 95 -0.24 -15.68 -10.63
N TYR A 96 -0.49 -14.99 -9.52
CA TYR A 96 -1.84 -14.94 -8.93
C TYR A 96 -2.88 -14.36 -9.92
N LYS A 97 -2.49 -13.35 -10.71
CA LYS A 97 -3.35 -12.72 -11.74
C LYS A 97 -3.78 -13.66 -12.87
N LYS A 98 -3.23 -14.88 -12.95
CA LYS A 98 -3.62 -15.91 -13.91
C LYS A 98 -4.73 -16.84 -13.37
N ASN A 99 -5.00 -16.85 -12.06
CA ASN A 99 -5.88 -17.82 -11.41
C ASN A 99 -7.20 -17.22 -10.89
N TYR A 100 -8.13 -16.96 -11.81
CA TYR A 100 -9.45 -16.37 -11.52
C TYR A 100 -10.42 -17.29 -10.74
N SER A 101 -10.08 -18.57 -10.51
CA SER A 101 -10.99 -19.56 -9.91
C SER A 101 -11.41 -19.23 -8.46
N LEU A 102 -10.60 -18.47 -7.72
CA LEU A 102 -10.81 -18.18 -6.30
C LEU A 102 -11.82 -17.07 -6.01
N GLU A 103 -12.16 -16.22 -6.98
CA GLU A 103 -12.96 -15.02 -6.70
C GLU A 103 -14.41 -15.37 -6.29
N ALA A 104 -15.02 -16.35 -6.96
CA ALA A 104 -16.35 -16.87 -6.62
C ALA A 104 -16.39 -17.55 -5.24
N LEU A 105 -15.32 -18.26 -4.84
CA LEU A 105 -15.21 -18.84 -3.51
C LEU A 105 -15.18 -17.75 -2.42
N SER A 106 -14.57 -16.60 -2.71
CA SER A 106 -14.54 -15.48 -1.78
C SER A 106 -15.94 -14.93 -1.51
N LEU A 107 -16.83 -14.85 -2.50
CA LEU A 107 -18.21 -14.34 -2.33
C LEU A 107 -19.07 -15.22 -1.39
N LEU A 108 -18.69 -16.48 -1.17
CA LEU A 108 -19.37 -17.39 -0.25
C LEU A 108 -18.73 -17.42 1.16
N THR A 109 -17.54 -16.84 1.33
CA THR A 109 -16.68 -17.03 2.52
C THR A 109 -16.03 -15.72 2.99
N ASN A 110 -15.12 -15.74 3.96
CA ASN A 110 -14.46 -14.52 4.44
C ASN A 110 -13.39 -14.01 3.43
N PRO A 111 -13.20 -12.70 3.21
CA PRO A 111 -12.16 -12.19 2.30
C PRO A 111 -10.75 -12.75 2.57
N ASN A 112 -10.42 -12.99 3.84
CA ASN A 112 -9.10 -13.46 4.26
C ASN A 112 -8.82 -14.93 3.86
N VAL A 113 -9.78 -15.68 3.28
CA VAL A 113 -9.50 -17.03 2.74
C VAL A 113 -8.76 -16.99 1.40
N LYS A 114 -8.79 -15.88 0.65
CA LYS A 114 -7.94 -15.71 -0.54
C LYS A 114 -6.58 -15.11 -0.14
N PRO A 115 -5.48 -15.48 -0.83
CA PRO A 115 -4.20 -14.82 -0.64
C PRO A 115 -4.24 -13.32 -0.87
N TYR A 116 -3.41 -12.57 -0.15
CA TYR A 116 -3.26 -11.13 -0.36
C TYR A 116 -2.51 -10.85 -1.66
N THR A 117 -3.05 -9.98 -2.51
CA THR A 117 -2.59 -9.77 -3.90
C THR A 117 -1.74 -8.52 -4.11
N GLY A 118 -1.65 -7.65 -3.09
CA GLY A 118 -1.11 -6.31 -3.21
C GLY A 118 -2.17 -5.31 -3.67
N GLU A 119 -2.00 -4.05 -3.27
CA GLU A 119 -2.57 -2.90 -3.97
C GLU A 119 -1.81 -2.64 -5.29
N ASP A 120 -2.44 -1.96 -6.25
CA ASP A 120 -1.76 -1.65 -7.51
C ASP A 120 -0.52 -0.76 -7.31
N HIS A 121 -0.52 0.16 -6.32
CA HIS A 121 0.66 0.95 -5.91
C HIS A 121 1.70 0.11 -5.15
N GLU A 122 1.28 -0.78 -4.25
CA GLU A 122 2.19 -1.71 -3.55
C GLU A 122 2.99 -2.56 -4.56
N VAL A 123 2.46 -2.85 -5.74
CA VAL A 123 3.18 -3.61 -6.77
C VAL A 123 4.17 -2.74 -7.58
N ILE A 124 3.98 -1.41 -7.65
CA ILE A 124 5.02 -0.49 -8.15
C ILE A 124 6.17 -0.41 -7.16
N PHE A 125 5.86 -0.38 -5.85
CA PHE A 125 6.88 -0.29 -4.80
C PHE A 125 7.84 -1.48 -4.69
N ILE A 126 7.47 -2.65 -5.23
CA ILE A 126 8.41 -3.77 -5.38
C ILE A 126 9.58 -3.35 -6.28
N HIS A 127 9.27 -2.80 -7.44
CA HIS A 127 10.27 -2.38 -8.43
C HIS A 127 11.03 -1.12 -7.98
N TYR A 128 10.37 -0.21 -7.24
CA TYR A 128 11.00 0.94 -6.59
C TYR A 128 12.18 0.51 -5.70
N TYR A 129 11.93 -0.36 -4.72
CA TYR A 129 13.00 -0.82 -3.82
C TYR A 129 14.04 -1.66 -4.56
N LYS A 130 13.65 -2.50 -5.53
CA LYS A 130 14.64 -3.23 -6.32
C LYS A 130 15.59 -2.29 -7.07
N ALA A 131 15.08 -1.24 -7.70
CA ALA A 131 15.90 -0.22 -8.35
C ALA A 131 16.85 0.45 -7.36
N LEU A 132 16.34 0.92 -6.21
CA LEU A 132 17.16 1.54 -5.17
C LEU A 132 18.25 0.61 -4.62
N ASN A 133 17.93 -0.66 -4.35
CA ASN A 133 18.88 -1.66 -3.89
C ASN A 133 19.98 -1.91 -4.94
N TYR A 134 19.63 -2.01 -6.23
CA TYR A 134 20.61 -2.14 -7.31
C TYR A 134 21.51 -0.90 -7.42
N LEU A 135 20.97 0.31 -7.30
CA LEU A 135 21.78 1.55 -7.26
C LEU A 135 22.76 1.57 -6.07
N ARG A 136 22.33 1.13 -4.88
CA ARG A 136 23.20 0.99 -3.70
C ARG A 136 24.30 -0.07 -3.86
N MET A 137 24.10 -1.06 -4.74
CA MET A 137 25.12 -2.03 -5.16
C MET A 137 25.95 -1.59 -6.38
N GLY A 138 25.70 -0.41 -6.95
CA GLY A 138 26.35 0.07 -8.18
C GLY A 138 25.85 -0.59 -9.48
N GLN A 139 24.79 -1.37 -9.41
CA GLN A 139 24.20 -2.17 -10.49
C GLN A 139 23.21 -1.34 -11.34
N MET A 140 23.73 -0.42 -12.14
CA MET A 140 22.91 0.51 -12.93
C MET A 140 22.00 -0.18 -13.96
N GLU A 141 22.50 -1.21 -14.67
CA GLU A 141 21.72 -1.92 -15.70
C GLU A 141 20.51 -2.64 -15.11
N GLU A 142 20.67 -3.23 -13.93
CA GLU A 142 19.63 -3.90 -13.17
C GLU A 142 18.61 -2.89 -12.62
N ALA A 143 19.05 -1.71 -12.16
CA ALA A 143 18.14 -0.61 -11.81
C ALA A 143 17.32 -0.11 -13.02
N LEU A 144 17.93 -0.04 -14.20
CA LEU A 144 17.24 0.29 -15.46
C LEU A 144 16.25 -0.81 -15.89
N VAL A 145 16.52 -2.10 -15.61
CA VAL A 145 15.54 -3.19 -15.80
C VAL A 145 14.31 -2.98 -14.92
N GLU A 146 14.48 -2.57 -13.66
CA GLU A 146 13.35 -2.27 -12.79
C GLU A 146 12.59 -0.99 -13.21
N CYS A 147 13.28 0.04 -13.72
CA CYS A 147 12.63 1.21 -14.35
C CYS A 147 11.75 0.80 -15.54
N ARG A 148 12.24 -0.11 -16.39
CA ARG A 148 11.48 -0.67 -17.51
C ARG A 148 10.27 -1.49 -17.02
N ARG A 149 10.40 -2.23 -15.91
CA ARG A 149 9.30 -2.96 -15.26
C ARG A 149 8.23 -2.02 -14.66
N ILE A 150 8.64 -0.92 -14.00
CA ILE A 150 7.74 0.15 -13.52
C ILE A 150 6.90 0.69 -14.68
N ASN A 151 7.55 1.13 -15.77
CA ASN A 151 6.87 1.70 -16.93
C ASN A 151 5.84 0.73 -17.55
N ILE A 152 6.22 -0.54 -17.74
CA ILE A 152 5.31 -1.59 -18.22
C ILE A 152 4.13 -1.80 -17.26
N LYS A 153 4.35 -1.65 -15.95
CA LYS A 153 3.31 -1.85 -14.94
C LYS A 153 2.34 -0.68 -14.87
N LEU A 154 2.82 0.57 -14.94
CA LEU A 154 1.99 1.76 -15.02
C LEU A 154 1.13 1.78 -16.28
N ASN A 155 1.71 1.45 -17.45
CA ASN A 155 0.94 1.35 -18.70
C ASN A 155 -0.21 0.32 -18.57
N LYS A 156 0.07 -0.89 -18.03
CA LYS A 156 -0.95 -1.90 -17.73
C LYS A 156 -2.04 -1.46 -16.72
N LEU A 157 -1.79 -0.43 -15.90
CA LEU A 157 -2.79 0.17 -15.01
C LEU A 157 -3.60 1.24 -15.74
N ASN A 158 -2.95 2.07 -16.57
CA ASN A 158 -3.60 3.04 -17.43
C ASN A 158 -4.58 2.36 -18.40
N ASP A 159 -4.14 1.34 -19.15
CA ASP A 159 -4.96 0.54 -20.08
C ASP A 159 -6.19 -0.09 -19.38
N ARG A 160 -6.05 -0.47 -18.11
CA ARG A 160 -7.12 -1.09 -17.30
C ARG A 160 -8.14 -0.06 -16.81
N TYR A 161 -7.74 1.21 -16.72
CA TYR A 161 -8.46 2.28 -16.01
C TYR A 161 -8.68 3.53 -16.88
N GLU A 162 -8.57 3.42 -18.20
CA GLU A 162 -8.64 4.53 -19.18
C GLU A 162 -9.82 5.49 -18.94
N ASP A 163 -11.04 4.97 -18.79
CA ASP A 163 -12.26 5.77 -18.50
C ASP A 163 -12.38 6.28 -17.04
N LYS A 164 -11.47 5.92 -16.14
CA LYS A 164 -11.62 6.08 -14.67
C LYS A 164 -10.65 7.09 -14.08
N LYS A 165 -11.04 8.36 -14.16
CA LYS A 165 -10.30 9.54 -13.68
C LYS A 165 -9.73 9.45 -12.24
N ASN A 166 -10.34 8.65 -11.38
CA ASN A 166 -10.03 8.58 -9.95
C ASN A 166 -9.21 7.32 -9.55
N ARG A 167 -8.74 6.52 -10.51
CA ARG A 167 -7.87 5.36 -10.26
C ARG A 167 -6.41 5.80 -10.11
N TYR A 168 -5.64 5.07 -9.28
CA TYR A 168 -4.19 5.06 -9.40
C TYR A 168 -3.81 4.34 -10.72
N LYS A 169 -3.60 5.16 -11.76
CA LYS A 169 -3.31 4.74 -13.15
C LYS A 169 -1.94 5.22 -13.65
N VAL A 170 -1.42 6.27 -13.04
CA VAL A 170 -0.14 6.95 -13.35
C VAL A 170 0.48 7.34 -12.01
N ASP A 171 1.81 7.30 -11.94
CA ASP A 171 2.57 7.65 -10.75
C ASP A 171 3.59 8.76 -11.08
N PRO A 172 3.42 9.99 -10.52
CA PRO A 172 4.32 11.10 -10.81
C PRO A 172 5.75 10.90 -10.28
N PHE A 173 5.93 10.18 -9.16
CA PHE A 173 7.24 9.99 -8.56
C PHE A 173 7.99 8.80 -9.16
N ALA A 174 7.30 7.73 -9.53
CA ALA A 174 7.91 6.63 -10.26
C ALA A 174 8.47 7.08 -11.62
N HIS A 175 7.76 7.97 -12.35
CA HIS A 175 8.30 8.61 -13.54
C HIS A 175 9.47 9.56 -13.24
N ASN A 176 9.44 10.29 -12.12
CA ASN A 176 10.55 11.15 -11.69
C ASN A 176 11.81 10.32 -11.39
N LEU A 177 11.67 9.20 -10.64
CA LEU A 177 12.74 8.25 -10.36
C LEU A 177 13.31 7.64 -11.64
N MET A 178 12.46 7.20 -12.58
CA MET A 178 12.90 6.74 -13.90
C MET A 178 13.77 7.80 -14.58
N GLY A 179 13.33 9.07 -14.58
CA GLY A 179 14.10 10.19 -15.14
C GLY A 179 15.46 10.37 -14.49
N ILE A 180 15.53 10.31 -13.16
CA ILE A 180 16.80 10.41 -12.41
C ILE A 180 17.75 9.26 -12.76
N ILE A 181 17.24 8.03 -12.89
CA ILE A 181 18.07 6.84 -13.19
C ILE A 181 18.54 6.84 -14.64
N PHE A 182 17.67 7.12 -15.62
CA PHE A 182 18.07 7.31 -17.02
C PHE A 182 19.09 8.46 -17.19
N GLU A 183 18.97 9.52 -16.40
CA GLU A 183 19.96 10.59 -16.46
C GLU A 183 21.32 10.17 -15.90
N ALA A 184 21.32 9.37 -14.83
CA ALA A 184 22.52 8.84 -14.19
C ALA A 184 23.24 7.76 -15.04
N SER A 185 22.51 7.01 -15.89
CA SER A 185 23.09 6.14 -16.91
C SER A 185 23.60 6.91 -18.14
N GLY A 186 23.11 8.12 -18.37
CA GLY A 186 23.43 8.97 -19.52
C GLY A 186 22.42 8.89 -20.66
N GLU A 187 21.30 8.20 -20.49
CA GLU A 187 20.14 8.15 -21.39
C GLU A 187 19.32 9.47 -21.32
N ILE A 188 19.96 10.62 -21.62
CA ILE A 188 19.38 11.97 -21.43
C ILE A 188 18.05 12.19 -22.18
N ASN A 189 17.86 11.53 -23.31
CA ASN A 189 16.61 11.57 -24.07
C ASN A 189 15.43 10.96 -23.27
N ASP A 190 15.65 9.76 -22.74
CA ASP A 190 14.65 8.98 -22.01
C ASP A 190 14.45 9.56 -20.60
N ALA A 191 15.49 10.17 -20.03
CA ALA A 191 15.40 11.05 -18.87
C ALA A 191 14.46 12.24 -19.12
N PHE A 192 14.62 12.98 -20.22
CA PHE A 192 13.72 14.08 -20.59
C PHE A 192 12.27 13.61 -20.73
N ILE A 193 12.03 12.49 -21.41
CA ILE A 193 10.69 11.91 -21.58
C ILE A 193 10.09 11.54 -20.22
N ALA A 194 10.84 10.86 -19.37
CA ALA A 194 10.38 10.48 -18.03
C ALA A 194 10.11 11.70 -17.13
N TYR A 195 10.95 12.75 -17.18
CA TYR A 195 10.71 14.00 -16.46
C TYR A 195 9.48 14.77 -16.97
N ARG A 196 9.22 14.77 -18.29
CA ARG A 196 8.00 15.37 -18.84
C ARG A 196 6.77 14.61 -18.34
N ASN A 197 6.77 13.28 -18.50
CA ASN A 197 5.66 12.43 -18.05
C ASN A 197 5.41 12.58 -16.54
N ALA A 198 6.48 12.70 -15.74
CA ALA A 198 6.37 13.01 -14.31
C ALA A 198 5.71 14.37 -14.07
N TYR A 199 6.16 15.43 -14.74
CA TYR A 199 5.59 16.77 -14.59
C TYR A 199 4.10 16.83 -14.96
N GLU A 200 3.74 16.24 -16.09
CA GLU A 200 2.35 16.09 -16.57
C GLU A 200 1.50 15.32 -15.55
N ALA A 201 2.02 14.20 -15.01
CA ALA A 201 1.34 13.43 -13.96
C ALA A 201 1.13 14.23 -12.67
N TYR A 202 2.10 15.05 -12.23
CA TYR A 202 1.90 15.96 -11.09
C TYR A 202 0.80 17.00 -11.34
N GLN A 203 0.58 17.43 -12.59
CA GLN A 203 -0.55 18.31 -12.93
C GLN A 203 -1.89 17.54 -12.94
N GLU A 204 -1.91 16.29 -13.43
CA GLU A 204 -3.14 15.49 -13.47
C GLU A 204 -3.62 15.06 -12.07
N VAL A 205 -2.77 14.43 -11.27
CA VAL A 205 -3.17 13.76 -10.02
C VAL A 205 -2.62 14.41 -8.74
N GLY A 206 -1.69 15.35 -8.81
CA GLY A 206 -1.02 15.91 -7.63
C GLY A 206 -1.97 16.51 -6.59
N SER A 207 -3.02 17.21 -7.03
CA SER A 207 -4.05 17.78 -6.14
C SER A 207 -4.88 16.73 -5.38
N ILE A 208 -5.01 15.52 -5.94
CA ILE A 208 -5.70 14.38 -5.33
C ILE A 208 -4.73 13.63 -4.40
N LEU A 209 -3.46 13.52 -4.80
CA LEU A 209 -2.39 12.81 -4.07
C LEU A 209 -1.59 13.69 -3.10
N ASN A 210 -2.11 14.86 -2.70
CA ASN A 210 -1.49 15.76 -1.72
C ASN A 210 -0.04 16.20 -2.07
N VAL A 211 0.30 16.28 -3.36
CA VAL A 211 1.68 16.52 -3.82
C VAL A 211 1.74 17.48 -5.01
N LYS A 212 2.85 18.21 -5.13
CA LYS A 212 3.12 19.14 -6.24
C LYS A 212 4.34 18.69 -7.04
N ALA A 213 4.44 19.10 -8.30
CA ALA A 213 5.67 18.96 -9.06
C ALA A 213 6.86 19.60 -8.32
N PRO A 214 7.90 18.82 -7.94
CA PRO A 214 9.09 19.34 -7.30
C PRO A 214 9.76 20.42 -8.14
N ASP A 215 10.31 21.44 -7.49
CA ASP A 215 11.05 22.50 -8.18
C ASP A 215 12.38 21.95 -8.74
N GLN A 216 12.91 20.85 -8.17
CA GLN A 216 14.02 20.08 -8.75
C GLN A 216 13.66 19.42 -10.08
N LEU A 217 12.48 18.78 -10.19
CA LEU A 217 12.00 18.20 -11.43
C LEU A 217 11.89 19.26 -12.54
N LYS A 218 11.41 20.47 -12.22
CA LYS A 218 11.33 21.59 -13.17
C LYS A 218 12.70 22.03 -13.68
N ARG A 219 13.70 22.11 -12.78
CA ARG A 219 15.11 22.40 -13.13
C ARG A 219 15.68 21.30 -14.04
N ASP A 220 15.35 20.05 -13.79
CA ASP A 220 15.86 18.91 -14.54
C ASP A 220 15.20 18.75 -15.91
N LEU A 221 13.90 19.06 -16.03
CA LEU A 221 13.17 19.10 -17.30
C LEU A 221 13.69 20.22 -18.24
N VAL A 222 13.89 21.44 -17.72
CA VAL A 222 14.51 22.55 -18.47
C VAL A 222 15.93 22.19 -18.91
N ARG A 223 16.73 21.60 -18.01
CA ARG A 223 18.13 21.25 -18.27
C ARG A 223 18.26 20.11 -19.28
N THR A 224 17.42 19.08 -19.22
CA THR A 224 17.45 17.97 -20.18
C THR A 224 16.94 18.40 -21.56
N ALA A 225 15.91 19.26 -21.64
CA ALA A 225 15.52 19.92 -22.91
C ALA A 225 16.68 20.71 -23.53
N GLY A 226 17.39 21.50 -22.72
CA GLY A 226 18.57 22.27 -23.14
C GLY A 226 19.78 21.43 -23.56
N LEU A 227 19.98 20.26 -22.94
CA LEU A 227 21.03 19.30 -23.32
C LEU A 227 20.70 18.58 -24.64
N MET A 228 19.43 18.23 -24.87
CA MET A 228 18.96 17.58 -26.11
C MET A 228 18.77 18.56 -27.28
N GLY A 229 18.75 19.87 -27.01
CA GLY A 229 18.49 20.89 -28.03
C GLY A 229 17.01 21.01 -28.42
N PHE A 230 16.09 20.53 -27.59
CA PHE A 230 14.63 20.61 -27.76
C PHE A 230 14.15 22.05 -27.51
N ARG A 231 14.35 22.93 -28.50
CA ARG A 231 14.17 24.39 -28.36
C ARG A 231 12.74 24.80 -28.00
N THR A 232 11.73 24.21 -28.64
CA THR A 232 10.32 24.55 -28.42
C THR A 232 9.89 24.22 -26.99
N GLU A 233 10.30 23.04 -26.53
CA GLU A 233 10.05 22.51 -25.19
C GLU A 233 10.82 23.33 -24.15
N LEU A 234 12.09 23.65 -24.41
CA LEU A 234 12.91 24.53 -23.57
C LEU A 234 12.27 25.92 -23.42
N GLU A 235 11.93 26.60 -24.51
CA GLU A 235 11.30 27.92 -24.49
C GLU A 235 9.95 27.90 -23.75
N THR A 236 9.22 26.79 -23.84
CA THR A 236 7.96 26.56 -23.10
C THR A 236 8.23 26.45 -21.59
N TYR A 237 9.10 25.54 -21.16
CA TYR A 237 9.36 25.29 -19.74
C TYR A 237 10.14 26.43 -19.04
N GLU A 238 11.04 27.13 -19.75
CA GLU A 238 11.68 28.35 -19.24
C GLU A 238 10.63 29.42 -18.90
N LYS A 239 9.64 29.61 -19.79
CA LYS A 239 8.55 30.57 -19.60
C LYS A 239 7.57 30.13 -18.53
N GLU A 240 7.19 28.86 -18.51
CA GLU A 240 6.21 28.31 -17.56
C GLU A 240 6.75 28.30 -16.13
N PHE A 241 8.01 27.90 -15.93
CA PHE A 241 8.63 27.78 -14.60
C PHE A 241 9.35 29.05 -14.15
N ASN A 242 9.43 30.08 -15.02
CA ASN A 242 10.28 31.26 -14.84
C ASN A 242 11.75 30.89 -14.52
N LEU A 243 12.29 29.95 -15.30
CA LEU A 243 13.65 29.43 -15.22
C LEU A 243 14.44 29.78 -16.49
N LYS A 244 15.77 29.63 -16.43
CA LYS A 244 16.66 29.70 -17.59
C LYS A 244 17.58 28.49 -17.59
N TYR A 245 17.87 27.95 -18.77
CA TYR A 245 18.85 26.88 -18.93
C TYR A 245 20.26 27.44 -18.83
N GLU A 246 20.98 27.05 -17.78
CA GLU A 246 22.40 27.31 -17.60
C GLU A 246 23.21 26.04 -17.91
N PRO A 247 24.02 26.02 -18.99
CA PRO A 247 24.90 24.90 -19.27
C PRO A 247 25.94 24.72 -18.16
N LYS A 248 25.87 23.62 -17.40
CA LYS A 248 26.91 23.22 -16.43
C LYS A 248 28.25 23.07 -17.17
N LYS A 249 29.15 24.05 -17.02
CA LYS A 249 30.48 24.06 -17.67
C LYS A 249 31.40 22.94 -17.20
N ASP A 250 31.20 22.48 -15.96
CA ASP A 250 31.90 21.34 -15.38
C ASP A 250 30.91 20.26 -14.97
N LYS A 251 31.23 19.01 -15.32
CA LYS A 251 30.64 17.83 -14.69
C LYS A 251 31.28 17.65 -13.30
N SER A 252 30.61 18.15 -12.26
CA SER A 252 30.86 17.75 -10.87
C SER A 252 30.44 16.29 -10.66
N GLY A 253 30.72 15.72 -9.49
CA GLY A 253 29.91 14.59 -9.01
C GLY A 253 28.52 15.09 -8.60
N GLU A 254 27.59 14.19 -8.33
CA GLU A 254 26.27 14.53 -7.78
C GLU A 254 25.73 13.43 -6.87
N LEU A 255 25.10 13.82 -5.77
CA LEU A 255 24.38 12.93 -4.87
C LEU A 255 22.88 13.10 -5.09
N VAL A 256 22.21 12.00 -5.43
CA VAL A 256 20.76 11.86 -5.32
C VAL A 256 20.46 11.29 -3.94
N PHE A 257 19.83 12.08 -3.09
CA PHE A 257 19.47 11.69 -1.73
C PHE A 257 17.96 11.50 -1.64
N PHE A 258 17.53 10.28 -1.33
CA PHE A 258 16.14 9.97 -0.98
C PHE A 258 15.97 9.97 0.53
N TRP A 259 14.85 10.52 1.01
CA TRP A 259 14.43 10.46 2.39
C TRP A 259 13.06 9.80 2.47
N HIS A 260 13.03 8.59 3.03
CA HIS A 260 11.82 7.89 3.43
C HIS A 260 11.44 8.39 4.82
N ASN A 261 10.24 8.98 4.94
CA ASN A 261 9.80 9.64 6.16
C ASN A 261 8.53 8.97 6.72
N GLY A 262 8.53 8.72 8.03
CA GLY A 262 7.48 8.01 8.74
C GLY A 262 7.16 6.65 8.13
N LEU A 263 5.92 6.18 8.34
CA LEU A 263 5.44 4.89 7.86
C LEU A 263 4.01 5.01 7.33
N GLY A 264 3.72 4.37 6.19
CA GLY A 264 2.42 4.46 5.52
C GLY A 264 1.26 3.90 6.35
N PRO A 265 0.01 4.15 5.95
CA PRO A 265 -1.15 3.86 6.76
C PRO A 265 -1.38 2.35 6.93
N VAL A 266 -2.13 1.96 7.95
CA VAL A 266 -2.47 0.56 8.25
C VAL A 266 -3.97 0.33 8.07
N LYS A 267 -4.39 -0.78 7.47
CA LYS A 267 -5.82 -1.07 7.35
C LYS A 267 -6.42 -1.53 8.68
N SER A 268 -7.63 -1.05 8.92
CA SER A 268 -8.51 -1.37 10.05
C SER A 268 -9.93 -1.62 9.55
N GLU A 269 -10.84 -2.01 10.45
CA GLU A 269 -12.24 -2.28 10.11
C GLU A 269 -13.10 -1.03 10.42
N TRP A 270 -13.96 -0.65 9.48
CA TRP A 270 -15.11 0.22 9.71
C TRP A 270 -16.37 -0.65 9.72
N THR A 271 -17.22 -0.47 10.73
CA THR A 271 -18.49 -1.19 10.87
C THR A 271 -19.64 -0.26 10.51
N VAL A 272 -20.55 -0.75 9.66
CA VAL A 272 -21.80 -0.07 9.31
C VAL A 272 -22.97 -1.03 9.55
N ASN A 273 -24.04 -0.53 10.17
CA ASN A 273 -25.27 -1.27 10.34
C ASN A 273 -26.25 -0.88 9.24
N PHE A 274 -26.78 -1.86 8.51
CA PHE A 274 -27.78 -1.66 7.46
C PHE A 274 -29.14 -2.19 7.91
N VAL A 275 -30.20 -1.44 7.62
CA VAL A 275 -31.57 -1.92 7.66
C VAL A 275 -31.84 -2.72 6.40
N VAL A 276 -32.43 -3.91 6.55
CA VAL A 276 -32.79 -4.77 5.40
C VAL A 276 -34.27 -4.63 5.08
N ILE A 277 -34.55 -4.11 3.89
CA ILE A 277 -35.90 -3.83 3.39
C ILE A 277 -36.23 -4.88 2.31
N LYS A 278 -37.28 -5.67 2.56
CA LYS A 278 -37.82 -6.67 1.61
C LYS A 278 -38.76 -5.97 0.62
N GLY A 279 -38.46 -6.04 -0.67
CA GLY A 279 -39.28 -5.55 -1.78
C GLY A 279 -40.07 -6.66 -2.48
N GLN A 280 -40.69 -6.33 -3.63
CA GLN A 280 -41.36 -7.31 -4.48
C GLN A 280 -40.36 -8.06 -5.40
N GLY A 281 -40.74 -9.25 -5.88
CA GLY A 281 -39.97 -9.98 -6.90
C GLY A 281 -38.55 -10.39 -6.49
N GLY A 282 -38.32 -10.68 -5.21
CA GLY A 282 -37.01 -11.05 -4.70
C GLY A 282 -36.03 -9.88 -4.50
N LEU A 283 -36.45 -8.63 -4.73
CA LEU A 283 -35.66 -7.44 -4.44
C LEU A 283 -35.47 -7.27 -2.92
N VAL A 284 -34.23 -7.09 -2.48
CA VAL A 284 -33.87 -6.81 -1.09
C VAL A 284 -32.85 -5.67 -1.06
N THR A 285 -33.13 -4.65 -0.25
CA THR A 285 -32.31 -3.44 -0.16
C THR A 285 -31.65 -3.33 1.21
N PHE A 286 -30.33 -3.14 1.22
CA PHE A 286 -29.57 -2.74 2.41
C PHE A 286 -29.50 -1.22 2.44
N GLU A 287 -30.14 -0.61 3.43
CA GLU A 287 -30.22 0.85 3.63
C GLU A 287 -29.43 1.27 4.88
N ASN A 288 -28.57 2.27 4.79
CA ASN A 288 -28.06 2.99 5.95
C ASN A 288 -28.31 4.49 5.77
N LYS A 289 -29.12 5.08 6.65
CA LYS A 289 -29.53 6.50 6.56
C LYS A 289 -28.51 7.50 7.09
N GLU A 290 -27.54 7.05 7.87
CA GLU A 290 -26.46 7.87 8.45
C GLU A 290 -25.48 8.31 7.35
N TYR A 291 -25.11 7.40 6.45
CA TYR A 291 -24.20 7.62 5.32
C TYR A 291 -24.93 7.67 3.95
N GLY A 292 -26.26 7.80 3.94
CA GLY A 292 -27.07 7.90 2.71
C GLY A 292 -27.01 6.67 1.77
N MET A 293 -26.57 5.52 2.27
CA MET A 293 -26.29 4.32 1.47
C MET A 293 -27.55 3.51 1.17
N ASN A 294 -27.69 3.05 -0.08
CA ASN A 294 -28.76 2.17 -0.54
C ASN A 294 -28.21 1.14 -1.54
N PHE A 295 -28.26 -0.14 -1.20
CA PHE A 295 -27.76 -1.23 -2.04
C PHE A 295 -28.87 -2.27 -2.32
N PRO A 296 -29.50 -2.21 -3.51
CA PRO A 296 -30.47 -3.21 -3.95
C PRO A 296 -29.78 -4.46 -4.53
N PHE A 297 -30.23 -5.64 -4.10
CA PHE A 297 -29.86 -6.94 -4.66
C PHE A 297 -31.11 -7.76 -4.97
N TYR A 298 -31.04 -8.63 -5.97
CA TYR A 298 -32.05 -9.66 -6.20
C TYR A 298 -31.59 -10.96 -5.57
N VAL A 299 -32.40 -11.52 -4.67
CA VAL A 299 -32.19 -12.84 -4.07
C VAL A 299 -33.22 -13.83 -4.58
N ARG A 300 -32.83 -15.11 -4.62
CA ARG A 300 -33.69 -16.17 -5.13
C ARG A 300 -34.89 -16.37 -4.19
N GLN A 301 -36.10 -16.32 -4.75
CA GLN A 301 -37.32 -16.70 -4.05
C GLN A 301 -37.46 -18.22 -4.02
N ASP A 302 -38.16 -18.74 -3.00
CA ASP A 302 -38.58 -20.13 -2.96
C ASP A 302 -39.80 -20.41 -3.86
N GLN A 303 -40.32 -21.64 -3.83
CA GLN A 303 -41.48 -22.04 -4.65
C GLN A 303 -42.80 -21.36 -4.23
N ASP A 304 -42.87 -20.83 -3.00
CA ASP A 304 -44.00 -20.04 -2.49
C ASP A 304 -43.87 -18.54 -2.80
N GLY A 305 -42.77 -18.12 -3.46
CA GLY A 305 -42.47 -16.71 -3.74
C GLY A 305 -41.96 -15.91 -2.53
N LYS A 306 -41.59 -16.56 -1.42
CA LYS A 306 -41.01 -15.86 -0.26
C LYS A 306 -39.51 -15.62 -0.48
N THR A 307 -39.00 -14.55 0.09
CA THR A 307 -37.55 -14.27 0.12
C THR A 307 -36.91 -15.07 1.25
N GLN A 308 -35.85 -15.82 0.94
CA GLN A 308 -35.10 -16.62 1.92
C GLN A 308 -34.22 -15.78 2.85
N LEU A 309 -34.66 -14.60 3.28
CA LEU A 309 -34.03 -13.89 4.41
C LEU A 309 -35.02 -13.84 5.55
N GLY A 310 -34.62 -14.34 6.73
CA GLY A 310 -35.41 -14.27 7.95
C GLY A 310 -35.71 -12.84 8.42
N ASP A 311 -36.31 -12.69 9.59
CA ASP A 311 -36.85 -11.40 10.05
C ASP A 311 -35.84 -10.44 10.71
N LEU A 312 -34.55 -10.59 10.38
CA LEU A 312 -33.49 -9.69 10.81
C LEU A 312 -33.59 -8.34 10.09
N LYS A 313 -34.21 -7.36 10.76
CA LYS A 313 -34.37 -5.98 10.27
C LYS A 313 -33.06 -5.19 10.16
N ILE A 314 -32.01 -5.58 10.89
CA ILE A 314 -30.71 -4.90 10.94
C ILE A 314 -29.61 -5.94 10.79
N VAL A 315 -28.60 -5.65 9.97
CA VAL A 315 -27.43 -6.50 9.76
C VAL A 315 -26.15 -5.66 9.77
N ARG A 316 -25.09 -6.19 10.39
CA ARG A 316 -23.78 -5.56 10.52
C ARG A 316 -22.90 -5.96 9.33
N ALA A 317 -22.32 -4.99 8.62
CA ALA A 317 -21.25 -5.21 7.66
C ALA A 317 -19.93 -4.59 8.16
N ALA A 318 -18.81 -5.12 7.67
CA ALA A 318 -17.45 -4.67 8.01
C ALA A 318 -16.65 -4.39 6.74
N PHE A 319 -16.20 -3.15 6.58
CA PHE A 319 -15.50 -2.66 5.40
C PHE A 319 -14.07 -2.23 5.76
N PRO A 320 -13.11 -2.36 4.84
CA PRO A 320 -11.76 -1.85 5.07
C PRO A 320 -11.79 -0.31 5.16
N LYS A 321 -11.06 0.24 6.12
CA LYS A 321 -10.57 1.64 6.07
C LYS A 321 -9.07 1.65 6.32
N TYR A 322 -8.34 2.60 5.75
CA TYR A 322 -7.00 2.89 6.23
C TYR A 322 -7.07 3.72 7.53
N VAL A 323 -6.02 3.65 8.33
CA VAL A 323 -5.78 4.45 9.53
C VAL A 323 -4.35 4.97 9.41
N ASP A 324 -4.21 6.28 9.52
CA ASP A 324 -2.95 6.95 9.24
C ASP A 324 -1.92 6.80 10.37
N ARG A 325 -0.65 7.04 10.03
CA ARG A 325 0.49 7.08 10.93
C ARG A 325 1.29 8.35 10.62
N GLU A 326 0.77 9.51 11.05
CA GLU A 326 1.41 10.82 10.87
C GLU A 326 2.92 10.74 11.21
N PRO A 327 3.83 11.18 10.32
CA PRO A 327 5.27 11.26 10.62
C PRO A 327 5.58 12.18 11.80
N TYR A 328 6.74 11.95 12.42
CA TYR A 328 7.27 12.88 13.43
C TYR A 328 7.90 14.13 12.81
N PHE A 329 8.50 13.99 11.62
CA PHE A 329 9.22 15.05 10.91
C PHE A 329 8.40 15.58 9.73
N ASP A 330 8.26 16.90 9.64
CA ASP A 330 7.46 17.58 8.61
C ASP A 330 8.29 17.95 7.36
N LYS A 331 9.62 18.06 7.52
CA LYS A 331 10.56 18.57 6.50
C LYS A 331 12.00 18.18 6.83
N ALA A 332 12.85 18.09 5.80
CA ALA A 332 14.28 17.91 5.98
C ALA A 332 15.11 18.74 4.99
N LYS A 333 16.40 18.86 5.26
CA LYS A 333 17.40 19.52 4.42
C LYS A 333 18.76 18.83 4.47
N LEU A 334 19.57 19.08 3.45
CA LEU A 334 20.99 18.73 3.37
C LEU A 334 21.82 20.01 3.37
N SER A 335 22.93 20.05 4.11
CA SER A 335 23.82 21.21 4.18
C SER A 335 25.27 20.80 3.86
N ILE A 336 25.95 21.53 2.99
CA ILE A 336 27.35 21.29 2.59
C ILE A 336 28.09 22.63 2.45
N GLY A 337 28.93 22.94 3.45
CA GLY A 337 29.39 24.30 3.68
C GLY A 337 28.20 25.25 3.85
N ASP A 338 28.27 26.43 3.23
CA ASP A 338 27.20 27.44 3.30
C ASP A 338 25.96 27.11 2.43
N LYS A 339 26.00 26.04 1.64
CA LYS A 339 24.88 25.65 0.76
C LYS A 339 23.90 24.74 1.48
N THR A 340 22.61 25.04 1.35
CA THR A 340 21.50 24.22 1.83
C THR A 340 20.62 23.78 0.66
N TYR A 341 20.19 22.53 0.67
CA TYR A 341 19.25 21.93 -0.28
C TYR A 341 18.06 21.39 0.51
N ALA A 342 16.84 21.81 0.17
CA ALA A 342 15.63 21.26 0.78
C ALA A 342 15.31 19.88 0.18
N LEU A 343 14.81 18.96 1.01
CA LEU A 343 14.29 17.67 0.57
C LEU A 343 12.82 17.85 0.16
N GLU A 344 12.57 17.91 -1.15
CA GLU A 344 11.25 18.19 -1.73
C GLU A 344 10.40 16.90 -1.74
N LYS A 345 9.13 16.96 -1.31
CA LYS A 345 8.21 15.82 -1.36
C LYS A 345 7.99 15.41 -2.82
N GLY A 346 8.38 14.18 -3.16
CA GLY A 346 8.09 13.55 -4.43
C GLY A 346 6.80 12.73 -4.39
N GLU A 347 6.54 12.03 -3.29
CA GLU A 347 5.39 11.12 -3.19
C GLU A 347 4.74 11.16 -1.80
N ASP A 348 3.43 10.95 -1.75
CA ASP A 348 2.62 10.78 -0.54
C ASP A 348 1.90 9.42 -0.62
N ILE A 349 2.58 8.38 -0.12
CA ILE A 349 2.10 6.99 -0.18
C ILE A 349 0.82 6.84 0.65
N SER A 350 0.70 7.60 1.74
CA SER A 350 -0.52 7.65 2.55
C SER A 350 -1.72 8.14 1.73
N ALA A 351 -1.60 9.29 1.06
CA ALA A 351 -2.64 9.81 0.17
C ALA A 351 -2.99 8.81 -0.96
N ILE A 352 -1.99 8.21 -1.61
CA ILE A 352 -2.19 7.17 -2.64
C ILE A 352 -2.98 5.97 -2.08
N ALA A 353 -2.68 5.51 -0.88
CA ALA A 353 -3.35 4.39 -0.25
C ALA A 353 -4.82 4.72 0.11
N PHE A 354 -5.08 5.91 0.66
CA PHE A 354 -6.45 6.37 0.94
C PHE A 354 -7.28 6.50 -0.34
N VAL A 355 -6.76 7.19 -1.37
CA VAL A 355 -7.46 7.43 -2.65
C VAL A 355 -7.73 6.12 -3.41
N THR A 356 -6.73 5.22 -3.45
CA THR A 356 -6.85 3.88 -4.08
C THR A 356 -7.96 3.05 -3.43
N LEU A 357 -8.13 3.18 -2.11
CA LEU A 357 -9.21 2.51 -1.39
C LEU A 357 -10.56 3.20 -1.67
N GLU A 358 -10.63 4.53 -1.55
CA GLU A 358 -11.84 5.33 -1.72
C GLU A 358 -12.54 5.04 -3.06
N ASP A 359 -11.81 5.13 -4.18
CA ASP A 359 -12.38 4.88 -5.51
C ASP A 359 -12.90 3.43 -5.72
N ARG A 360 -12.49 2.46 -4.88
CA ARG A 360 -13.10 1.12 -4.88
C ARG A 360 -14.12 0.85 -3.78
N MET A 361 -14.35 1.75 -2.83
CA MET A 361 -15.24 1.47 -1.68
C MET A 361 -16.64 1.04 -2.10
N LEU A 362 -17.20 1.61 -3.18
CA LEU A 362 -18.49 1.19 -3.73
C LEU A 362 -18.53 -0.30 -4.12
N ARG A 363 -17.40 -0.84 -4.61
CA ARG A 363 -17.25 -2.26 -4.95
C ARG A 363 -17.06 -3.13 -3.71
N GLU A 364 -16.33 -2.64 -2.70
CA GLU A 364 -16.19 -3.34 -1.42
C GLU A 364 -17.53 -3.45 -0.67
N PHE A 365 -18.31 -2.36 -0.65
CA PHE A 365 -19.68 -2.35 -0.12
C PHE A 365 -20.55 -3.38 -0.86
N ALA A 366 -20.61 -3.32 -2.19
CA ALA A 366 -21.41 -4.23 -2.99
C ALA A 366 -21.00 -5.71 -2.81
N ASN A 367 -19.70 -6.01 -2.82
CA ASN A 367 -19.18 -7.39 -2.66
C ASN A 367 -19.36 -7.95 -1.25
N SER A 368 -19.32 -7.12 -0.21
CA SER A 368 -19.58 -7.55 1.17
C SER A 368 -21.08 -7.75 1.41
N LEU A 369 -21.93 -6.82 0.98
CA LEU A 369 -23.38 -6.90 1.16
C LEU A 369 -24.03 -8.01 0.31
N LEU A 370 -23.54 -8.26 -0.91
CA LEU A 370 -23.97 -9.41 -1.72
C LEU A 370 -23.67 -10.74 -1.01
N ARG A 371 -22.44 -10.89 -0.50
CA ARG A 371 -22.02 -12.06 0.29
C ARG A 371 -22.85 -12.25 1.56
N LEU A 372 -23.16 -11.15 2.24
CA LEU A 372 -24.02 -11.14 3.42
C LEU A 372 -25.43 -11.63 3.08
N ALA A 373 -26.02 -11.15 1.98
CA ALA A 373 -27.31 -11.63 1.48
C ALA A 373 -27.28 -13.12 1.10
N LEU A 374 -26.21 -13.60 0.45
CA LEU A 374 -26.03 -15.01 0.10
C LEU A 374 -25.91 -15.92 1.34
N LYS A 375 -25.19 -15.47 2.39
CA LYS A 375 -25.11 -16.18 3.67
C LYS A 375 -26.46 -16.25 4.39
N GLN A 376 -27.22 -15.16 4.38
CA GLN A 376 -28.57 -15.12 4.97
C GLN A 376 -29.55 -16.02 4.19
N ALA A 377 -29.45 -16.06 2.86
CA ALA A 377 -30.21 -17.00 2.01
C ALA A 377 -29.94 -18.47 2.37
N ALA A 378 -28.67 -18.84 2.55
CA ALA A 378 -28.28 -20.18 2.96
C ALA A 378 -28.74 -20.51 4.40
N GLU A 379 -28.68 -19.54 5.33
CA GLU A 379 -29.14 -19.74 6.70
C GLU A 379 -30.64 -20.05 6.76
N GLU A 380 -31.48 -19.27 6.07
CA GLU A 380 -32.94 -19.48 6.07
C GLU A 380 -33.33 -20.84 5.46
N ALA A 381 -32.67 -21.23 4.36
CA ALA A 381 -32.87 -22.55 3.76
C ALA A 381 -32.53 -23.72 4.72
N THR A 382 -31.56 -23.56 5.62
CA THR A 382 -31.26 -24.56 6.66
C THR A 382 -32.17 -24.48 7.88
N ARG A 383 -32.69 -23.28 8.22
CA ARG A 383 -33.72 -23.10 9.28
C ARG A 383 -34.99 -23.89 8.95
N SER A 384 -35.40 -23.94 7.68
CA SER A 384 -36.56 -24.74 7.24
C SER A 384 -36.39 -26.26 7.35
N GLU A 385 -35.17 -26.77 7.51
CA GLU A 385 -34.92 -28.21 7.71
C GLU A 385 -34.74 -28.59 9.19
N ASN A 386 -34.12 -27.73 10.02
CA ASN A 386 -33.90 -28.03 11.44
C ASN A 386 -33.57 -26.79 12.29
N GLU A 387 -34.48 -26.38 13.19
CA GLU A 387 -34.34 -25.16 14.01
C GLU A 387 -33.03 -25.09 14.81
N ASN A 388 -32.59 -26.21 15.39
CA ASN A 388 -31.37 -26.28 16.20
C ASN A 388 -30.08 -26.07 15.39
N LEU A 389 -30.09 -26.39 14.09
CA LEU A 389 -28.98 -26.09 13.18
C LEU A 389 -29.01 -24.62 12.75
N GLY A 390 -30.18 -24.08 12.43
CA GLY A 390 -30.35 -22.66 12.06
C GLY A 390 -29.86 -21.70 13.14
N ALA A 391 -30.15 -21.98 14.41
CA ALA A 391 -29.64 -21.21 15.55
C ALA A 391 -28.10 -21.23 15.62
N LEU A 392 -27.48 -22.40 15.43
CA LEU A 392 -26.02 -22.56 15.45
C LEU A 392 -25.34 -21.83 14.28
N VAL A 393 -25.91 -21.88 13.08
CA VAL A 393 -25.43 -21.15 11.90
C VAL A 393 -25.48 -19.64 12.12
N SER A 394 -26.55 -19.11 12.72
CA SER A 394 -26.70 -17.67 12.98
C SER A 394 -25.57 -17.10 13.85
N LEU A 395 -25.13 -17.85 14.87
CA LEU A 395 -24.05 -17.46 15.78
C LEU A 395 -22.68 -17.48 15.08
N VAL A 396 -22.48 -18.38 14.12
CA VAL A 396 -21.26 -18.44 13.30
C VAL A 396 -21.24 -17.33 12.23
N ASN A 397 -22.38 -17.04 11.59
CA ASN A 397 -22.49 -15.97 10.60
C ASN A 397 -22.15 -14.60 11.21
N ALA A 398 -22.69 -14.29 12.40
CA ALA A 398 -22.42 -13.02 13.10
C ALA A 398 -20.94 -12.79 13.49
N VAL A 399 -20.11 -13.83 13.49
CA VAL A 399 -18.69 -13.79 13.88
C VAL A 399 -17.73 -13.89 12.65
N THR A 400 -18.27 -14.14 11.44
CA THR A 400 -17.44 -14.44 10.24
C THR A 400 -17.43 -13.35 9.17
N GLU A 401 -18.22 -12.28 9.26
CA GLU A 401 -18.03 -11.09 8.42
C GLU A 401 -16.92 -10.19 8.96
N LYS A 402 -15.95 -9.88 8.09
CA LYS A 402 -14.80 -9.01 8.34
C LYS A 402 -14.26 -8.42 7.07
N ALA A 403 -13.67 -7.24 7.18
CA ALA A 403 -12.86 -6.65 6.13
C ALA A 403 -11.55 -7.44 5.92
N ASP A 404 -10.96 -7.25 4.73
CA ASP A 404 -9.54 -7.53 4.56
C ASP A 404 -8.71 -6.37 5.10
N THR A 405 -8.09 -6.57 6.26
CA THR A 405 -7.24 -5.57 6.93
C THR A 405 -5.76 -5.73 6.59
N ARG A 406 -5.42 -6.53 5.57
CA ARG A 406 -4.04 -6.71 5.10
C ARG A 406 -3.59 -5.54 4.21
N ASN A 407 -2.40 -5.03 4.47
CA ASN A 407 -1.66 -4.11 3.60
C ASN A 407 -0.16 -4.24 3.87
N TRP A 408 0.68 -3.67 3.01
CA TRP A 408 2.11 -3.54 3.23
C TRP A 408 2.38 -2.45 4.28
N GLN A 409 2.81 -2.86 5.48
CA GLN A 409 2.92 -1.99 6.66
C GLN A 409 4.35 -1.50 6.96
N THR A 410 5.27 -1.67 6.02
CA THR A 410 6.68 -1.20 6.10
C THR A 410 7.07 -0.25 4.96
N LEU A 411 6.09 0.23 4.17
CA LEU A 411 6.28 1.42 3.32
C LEU A 411 6.42 2.67 4.18
N PRO A 412 7.16 3.72 3.74
CA PRO A 412 7.14 5.03 4.39
C PRO A 412 5.78 5.73 4.22
N HIS A 413 5.60 6.86 4.91
CA HIS A 413 4.42 7.70 4.74
C HIS A 413 4.54 8.55 3.47
N ASP A 414 5.68 9.23 3.33
CA ASP A 414 6.05 9.99 2.15
C ASP A 414 7.53 9.79 1.78
N ILE A 415 7.84 10.14 0.53
CA ILE A 415 9.19 10.11 -0.02
C ILE A 415 9.54 11.52 -0.47
N HIS A 416 10.66 12.00 0.04
CA HIS A 416 11.27 13.25 -0.36
C HIS A 416 12.62 13.00 -1.05
N TYR A 417 13.09 13.93 -1.87
CA TYR A 417 14.41 13.84 -2.48
C TYR A 417 15.09 15.20 -2.71
N ALA A 418 16.41 15.15 -2.89
CA ALA A 418 17.25 16.29 -3.24
C ALA A 418 18.40 15.84 -4.14
N ARG A 419 18.90 16.75 -4.99
CA ARG A 419 20.10 16.56 -5.81
C ARG A 419 21.17 17.56 -5.37
N VAL A 420 22.33 17.05 -4.95
CA VAL A 420 23.42 17.85 -4.34
C VAL A 420 24.70 17.67 -5.17
N PRO A 421 25.19 18.72 -5.86
CA PRO A 421 26.48 18.67 -6.54
C PRO A 421 27.63 18.40 -5.57
N LEU A 422 28.36 17.30 -5.81
CA LEU A 422 29.55 16.89 -5.05
C LEU A 422 30.82 17.46 -5.68
N LYS A 423 31.77 17.86 -4.84
CA LYS A 423 33.15 18.10 -5.26
C LYS A 423 33.85 16.77 -5.54
N ASP A 424 34.91 16.80 -6.33
CA ASP A 424 35.82 15.67 -6.47
C ASP A 424 36.51 15.39 -5.12
N GLY A 425 36.50 14.13 -4.67
CA GLY A 425 36.98 13.71 -3.35
C GLY A 425 35.94 13.83 -2.21
N ALA A 426 36.42 14.05 -0.98
CA ALA A 426 35.62 14.06 0.24
C ALA A 426 34.53 15.16 0.29
N ASN A 427 33.27 14.75 0.54
CA ASN A 427 32.14 15.64 0.81
C ASN A 427 31.46 15.26 2.13
N ASN A 428 31.54 16.13 3.14
CA ASN A 428 30.74 16.03 4.36
C ASN A 428 29.40 16.74 4.16
N ILE A 429 28.29 16.05 4.39
CA ILE A 429 26.93 16.55 4.20
C ILE A 429 26.10 16.33 5.47
N LYS A 430 25.62 17.43 6.04
CA LYS A 430 24.76 17.44 7.21
C LYS A 430 23.30 17.26 6.80
N PHE A 431 22.72 16.12 7.13
CA PHE A 431 21.27 15.91 7.10
C PHE A 431 20.63 16.59 8.33
N THR A 432 19.45 17.17 8.17
CA THR A 432 18.65 17.70 9.27
C THR A 432 17.18 17.54 8.98
N ALA A 433 16.50 16.66 9.72
CA ALA A 433 15.04 16.55 9.74
C ALA A 433 14.48 17.42 10.88
N ILE A 434 13.33 18.05 10.65
CA ILE A 434 12.68 18.97 11.61
C ILE A 434 11.23 18.55 11.77
N GLY A 435 10.81 18.35 13.02
CA GLY A 435 9.47 17.90 13.38
C GLY A 435 8.71 18.90 14.24
N LYS A 436 7.60 18.40 14.78
CA LYS A 436 6.65 19.17 15.59
C LYS A 436 7.36 19.76 16.82
N GLY A 437 7.13 21.04 17.10
CA GLY A 437 7.75 21.75 18.24
C GLY A 437 9.15 22.34 18.01
N ASN A 438 9.70 22.27 16.78
CA ASN A 438 11.11 22.56 16.43
C ASN A 438 12.14 21.53 16.93
N ASP A 439 11.71 20.35 17.37
CA ASP A 439 12.61 19.21 17.51
C ASP A 439 13.29 18.92 16.16
N SER A 440 14.58 18.58 16.19
CA SER A 440 15.34 18.26 14.99
C SER A 440 16.29 17.10 15.20
N MET A 441 16.24 16.12 14.30
CA MET A 441 17.26 15.09 14.17
C MET A 441 18.34 15.56 13.19
N THR A 442 19.58 15.13 13.38
CA THR A 442 20.73 15.55 12.57
C THR A 442 21.70 14.40 12.45
N GLU A 443 22.17 14.16 11.23
CA GLU A 443 23.22 13.18 10.93
C GLU A 443 24.29 13.82 10.04
N GLU A 444 25.56 13.50 10.29
CA GLU A 444 26.70 13.95 9.49
C GLU A 444 27.14 12.78 8.59
N LEU A 445 27.01 12.94 7.28
CA LEU A 445 27.21 11.86 6.31
C LEU A 445 28.40 12.17 5.40
N TYR A 446 29.15 11.13 5.03
CA TYR A 446 30.33 11.21 4.18
C TYR A 446 30.03 10.63 2.78
N PHE A 447 30.44 11.35 1.74
CA PHE A 447 30.28 10.95 0.34
C PHE A 447 31.57 11.20 -0.45
N GLU A 448 32.00 10.24 -1.26
CA GLU A 448 33.21 10.33 -2.09
C GLU A 448 32.81 10.74 -3.52
N GLY A 449 32.87 12.04 -3.80
CA GLY A 449 32.42 12.57 -5.07
C GLY A 449 33.41 12.33 -6.20
N GLU A 450 32.92 11.92 -7.37
CA GLU A 450 33.73 11.63 -8.55
C GLU A 450 33.16 12.37 -9.77
N LYS A 451 34.04 13.02 -10.54
CA LYS A 451 33.72 13.80 -11.76
C LYS A 451 32.71 13.11 -12.70
N GLY A 452 31.46 13.56 -12.69
CA GLY A 452 30.40 13.09 -13.59
C GLY A 452 29.71 11.79 -13.18
N ARG A 453 30.02 11.24 -11.99
CA ARG A 453 29.31 10.12 -11.38
C ARG A 453 28.12 10.62 -10.55
N THR A 454 27.04 9.84 -10.56
CA THR A 454 25.91 10.03 -9.65
C THR A 454 25.99 8.99 -8.54
N GLU A 455 26.00 9.45 -7.28
CA GLU A 455 25.87 8.61 -6.09
C GLU A 455 24.42 8.62 -5.60
N PHE A 456 23.96 7.52 -5.04
CA PHE A 456 22.58 7.33 -4.59
C PHE A 456 22.54 6.94 -3.12
N PHE A 457 21.82 7.71 -2.29
CA PHE A 457 21.68 7.45 -0.87
C PHE A 457 20.20 7.43 -0.45
N ILE A 458 19.90 6.65 0.59
CA ILE A 458 18.55 6.40 1.10
C ILE A 458 18.57 6.57 2.62
N PHE A 459 18.01 7.67 3.13
CA PHE A 459 17.81 7.86 4.56
C PHE A 459 16.41 7.40 4.95
N ASN A 460 16.28 6.68 6.07
CA ASN A 460 15.01 6.12 6.54
C ASN A 460 14.69 6.64 7.96
N ASN A 461 13.58 7.35 8.11
CA ASN A 461 12.96 7.65 9.40
C ASN A 461 11.71 6.78 9.57
N LEU A 462 11.57 6.11 10.70
CA LEU A 462 10.44 5.23 11.02
C LEU A 462 9.47 5.89 12.03
N GLU A 463 9.88 7.02 12.61
CA GLU A 463 9.21 7.77 13.65
C GLU A 463 7.85 8.28 13.17
N SER A 464 6.80 7.63 13.65
CA SER A 464 5.40 7.88 13.25
C SER A 464 4.48 7.76 14.46
N SER A 465 3.35 8.46 14.43
CA SER A 465 2.28 8.27 15.41
C SER A 465 1.74 6.82 15.39
N ALA A 466 1.28 6.34 16.55
CA ALA A 466 0.57 5.07 16.62
C ALA A 466 -0.80 5.19 15.89
N PRO A 467 -1.25 4.17 15.14
CA PRO A 467 -2.50 4.23 14.38
C PRO A 467 -3.70 4.63 15.25
N SER A 468 -4.24 5.83 15.04
CA SER A 468 -5.32 6.36 15.87
C SER A 468 -6.68 5.78 15.45
N SER A 469 -7.37 5.10 16.36
CA SER A 469 -8.66 4.44 16.05
C SER A 469 -9.80 5.43 15.72
N TYR A 470 -9.64 6.70 16.10
CA TYR A 470 -10.67 7.74 16.05
C TYR A 470 -10.38 8.82 15.01
N ASN A 471 -10.57 8.48 13.73
CA ASN A 471 -10.94 9.43 12.70
C ASN A 471 -12.05 8.81 11.82
N ASN A 472 -13.15 9.55 11.64
CA ASN A 472 -14.27 9.20 10.77
C ASN A 472 -14.11 9.93 9.43
N GLN A 473 -13.61 9.23 8.43
CA GLN A 473 -13.23 9.84 7.14
C GLN A 473 -14.41 10.12 6.20
N PHE A 474 -15.60 9.57 6.49
CA PHE A 474 -16.80 9.72 5.66
C PHE A 474 -17.69 10.92 6.05
N ASN A 475 -17.13 11.90 6.76
CA ASN A 475 -17.75 13.21 6.99
C ASN A 475 -17.09 14.26 6.06
N ARG A 476 -17.46 14.25 4.78
CA ARG A 476 -17.21 15.29 3.78
C ARG A 476 -18.44 15.46 2.89
#